data_AF-A0AAW9L9F0-F1
#
_entry.id   AF-A0AAW9L9F0-F1
#
_cell.length_a   1.000
_cell.length_b   1.000
_cell.length_c   1.000
_cell.angle_alpha   90.00
_cell.angle_beta   90.00
_cell.angle_gamma   90.00
#
_symmetry.space_group_name_H-M   'P 1'
#
loop_
_entity.id
_entity.type
_entity.pdbx_description
1 polymer ?
#
loop_
_entity_poly.entity_id
_entity_poly.type
_entity_poly.pdbx_seq_one_letter_code
_entity_poly.pdbx_strand_id
1 'polypeptide(L)' 'MSLRRTLYVSGFVGASLAYIFTSLAFTGSFHVVQWTVFAAFFLVVFAGFERFIQWSETLDAK' A
#
# COMPACT_ATOMS: atom_id res chain seq x y z
N MET A 1 -12.51 1.22 16.06
CA MET A 1 -11.78 1.30 14.77
C MET A 1 -12.44 0.35 13.79
N SER A 2 -12.72 0.76 12.55
CA SER A 2 -13.28 -0.17 11.55
C SER A 2 -12.16 -1.08 11.01
N LEU A 3 -12.46 -2.36 10.78
CA LEU A 3 -11.51 -3.35 10.26
C LEU A 3 -10.79 -2.86 8.98
N ARG A 4 -11.54 -2.25 8.06
CA ARG A 4 -11.00 -1.63 6.83
C ARG A 4 -9.91 -0.61 7.14
N ARG A 5 -10.14 0.31 8.10
CA ARG A 5 -9.14 1.33 8.47
C ARG A 5 -7.88 0.68 9.03
N THR A 6 -8.03 -0.35 9.86
CA THR A 6 -6.88 -1.09 10.41
C THR A 6 -6.05 -1.72 9.30
N LEU A 7 -6.67 -2.36 8.32
CA LEU A 7 -5.98 -3.00 7.18
C LEU A 7 -5.26 -1.98 6.28
N TYR A 8 -5.88 -0.82 6.04
CA TYR A 8 -5.23 0.27 5.31
C TYR A 8 -3.98 0.79 6.03
N VAL A 9 -4.08 1.00 7.34
CA VAL A 9 -2.96 1.50 8.14
C VAL A 9 -1.85 0.44 8.23
N SER A 10 -2.18 -0.82 8.49
CA SER A 10 -1.18 -1.88 8.56
C SER A 10 -0.50 -2.12 7.22
N GLY A 11 -1.24 -2.10 6.10
CA GLY A 11 -0.70 -2.21 4.75
C GLY A 11 0.23 -1.05 4.42
N PHE A 12 -0.17 0.19 4.73
CA PHE A 12 0.65 1.38 4.54
C PHE A 12 1.96 1.35 5.34
N VAL A 13 1.89 0.95 6.61
CA VAL A 13 3.07 0.82 7.49
C VAL A 13 4.00 -0.25 6.96
N GLY A 14 3.48 -1.43 6.62
CA GLY A 14 4.28 -2.53 6.08
C GLY A 14 4.98 -2.15 4.77
N ALA A 15 4.26 -1.56 3.82
CA ALA A 15 4.83 -1.10 2.56
C ALA A 15 5.88 -0.01 2.74
N SER A 16 5.64 0.95 3.65
CA SER A 16 6.60 2.02 3.95
C SER A 16 7.89 1.47 4.54
N LEU A 17 7.80 0.56 5.51
CA LEU A 17 8.98 -0.08 6.10
C LEU A 17 9.76 -0.89 5.06
N ALA A 18 9.08 -1.66 4.22
CA ALA A 18 9.71 -2.40 3.14
C ALA A 18 10.51 -1.46 2.21
N TYR A 19 9.91 -0.35 1.77
CA TYR A 19 10.59 0.63 0.94
C TYR A 19 11.81 1.24 1.63
N ILE A 20 11.67 1.65 2.90
CA ILE A 20 12.77 2.25 3.67
C ILE A 20 13.94 1.27 3.80
N PHE A 21 13.67 0.02 4.18
CA PHE A 21 14.72 -0.99 4.31
C PHE A 21 15.39 -1.32 2.98
N THR A 22 14.62 -1.47 1.90
CA THR A 22 15.16 -1.70 0.56
C THR A 22 16.01 -0.52 0.08
N SER A 23 15.53 0.72 0.27
CA SER A 23 16.29 1.93 -0.08
C SER A 23 17.63 1.97 0.66
N LEU A 24 17.60 1.78 1.99
CA LEU A 24 18.81 1.79 2.81
C LEU A 24 19.77 0.66 2.44
N ALA A 25 19.25 -0.53 2.12
CA ALA A 25 20.08 -1.68 1.75
C ALA A 25 20.84 -1.46 0.43
N PHE A 26 20.21 -0.84 -0.57
CA PHE A 26 20.81 -0.69 -1.90
C PHE A 26 21.51 0.65 -2.13
N THR A 27 21.08 1.72 -1.47
CA THR A 27 21.61 3.08 -1.69
C THR A 27 22.33 3.67 -0.48
N GLY A 28 22.10 3.12 0.72
CA GLY A 28 22.60 3.68 1.98
C GLY A 28 21.94 5.01 2.38
N SER A 29 21.01 5.53 1.58
CA SER A 29 20.30 6.78 1.83
C SER A 29 18.78 6.58 1.82
N PHE A 30 18.09 7.50 2.48
CA PHE A 30 16.64 7.58 2.45
C PHE A 30 16.20 8.93 1.86
N HIS A 31 15.53 8.88 0.71
CA HIS A 31 15.03 10.06 0.04
C HIS A 31 13.51 10.20 0.25
N VAL A 32 13.11 11.16 1.09
CA VAL A 32 11.71 11.38 1.50
C VAL A 32 10.78 11.63 0.32
N VAL A 33 11.24 12.36 -0.71
CA VAL A 33 10.42 12.65 -1.91
C VAL A 33 10.08 11.36 -2.65
N GLN A 34 11.08 10.49 -2.86
CA GLN A 34 10.90 9.23 -3.57
C GLN A 34 9.99 8.28 -2.78
N TRP A 35 10.16 8.23 -1.46
CA TRP A 35 9.25 7.51 -0.56
C TRP A 35 7.82 8.05 -0.62
N THR A 36 7.63 9.37 -0.69
CA THR A 36 6.30 9.98 -0.78
C THR A 36 5.60 9.59 -2.08
N VAL A 37 6.31 9.62 -3.21
CA VAL A 37 5.78 9.16 -4.50
C VAL A 37 5.41 7.68 -4.43
N PHE A 38 6.28 6.85 -3.86
CA PHE A 38 6.00 5.43 -3.63
C PHE A 38 4.75 5.22 -2.76
N ALA A 39 4.66 5.93 -1.64
CA ALA A 39 3.54 5.87 -0.71
C ALA A 39 2.22 6.26 -1.38
N ALA A 40 2.20 7.36 -2.14
CA ALA A 40 1.03 7.80 -2.88
C ALA A 40 0.62 6.76 -3.95
N PHE A 41 1.59 6.25 -4.72
CA PHE A 41 1.35 5.22 -5.72
C PHE A 41 0.80 3.94 -5.09
N PHE A 42 1.41 3.49 -4.00
CA PHE A 42 0.98 2.31 -3.24
C PHE A 42 -0.47 2.44 -2.78
N LEU A 43 -0.86 3.58 -2.18
CA LEU A 43 -2.22 3.80 -1.71
C LEU A 43 -3.24 3.79 -2.85
N VAL A 44 -2.90 4.38 -4.01
CA VAL A 44 -3.76 4.35 -5.21
C VAL A 44 -3.95 2.92 -5.69
N VAL A 45 -2.87 2.15 -5.83
CA VAL A 45 -2.93 0.74 -6.25
C VAL A 45 -3.72 -0.09 -5.23
N PHE A 46 -3.48 0.10 -3.94
CA PHE A 46 -4.17 -0.62 -2.87
C PHE A 46 -5.68 -0.37 -2.89
N ALA A 47 -6.11 0.89 -3.07
CA ALA A 47 -7.52 1.23 -3.24
C ALA A 47 -8.11 0.67 -4.55
N GLY A 48 -7.30 0.58 -5.61
CA GLY A 48 -7.68 -0.08 -6.86
C GLY A 48 -7.95 -1.57 -6.66
N PHE A 49 -7.06 -2.28 -5.97
CA PHE A 49 -7.24 -3.68 -5.62
C PHE A 49 -8.47 -3.92 -4.75
N GLU A 50 -8.73 -3.06 -3.77
CA GLU A 50 -9.94 -3.18 -2.96
C GLU A 50 -11.21 -3.11 -3.82
N ARG A 51 -11.30 -2.15 -4.74
CA ARG A 51 -12.41 -2.05 -5.69
C ARG A 51 -12.49 -3.26 -6.62
N PHE A 52 -11.35 -3.75 -7.07
CA PHE A 52 -11.28 -4.91 -7.95
C PHE A 52 -11.80 -6.19 -7.26
N ILE A 53 -11.42 -6.41 -6.01
CA ILE A 53 -11.89 -7.54 -5.20
C ILE A 53 -13.41 -7.42 -4.98
N GLN A 54 -13.89 -6.25 -4.59
CA GLN A 54 -15.33 -6.00 -4.43
C GLN A 54 -16.10 -6.31 -5.72
N TRP A 55 -15.57 -5.91 -6.87
CA TRP A 55 -16.17 -6.23 -8.16
C TRP A 55 -16.17 -7.74 -8.42
N SER A 56 -15.07 -8.44 -8.18
CA SER A 56 -15.00 -9.91 -8.30
C SER A 56 -16.05 -10.60 -7.43
N GLU A 57 -16.21 -10.19 -6.18
CA GLU A 57 -17.21 -10.73 -5.25
C GLU A 57 -18.65 -10.53 -5.77
N THR A 58 -18.93 -9.43 -6.48
CA THR A 58 -20.25 -9.23 -7.11
C THR A 58 -20.51 -10.13 -8.31
N LEU A 59 -19.46 -10.64 -8.98
CA LEU A 59 -19.60 -11.55 -10.10
C LEU A 59 -19.85 -12.99 -9.64
N ASP A 60 -19.17 -13.43 -8.57
CA ASP A 60 -19.36 -14.78 -8.01
C ASP A 60 -20.72 -14.96 -7.31
N ALA A 61 -21.33 -13.86 -6.86
CA ALA A 61 -22.64 -13.89 -6.22
C ALA A 61 -23.82 -14.05 -7.21
N LYS A 62 -23.54 -14.16 -8.52
CA LYS A 62 -24.54 -14.18 -9.59
C LYS A 62 -24.55 -15.51 -10.33
#